data_AF-A0A6J7I361-F1
#
_entry.id   AF-A0A6J7I361-F1
#
_cell.length_a   1.000
_cell.length_b   1.000
_cell.length_c   1.000
_cell.angle_alpha   90.00
_cell.angle_beta   90.00
_cell.angle_gamma   90.00
#
_symmetry.space_group_name_H-M   'P 1'
#
loop_
_entity.id
_entity.type
_entity.pdbx_description
1 polymer ?
#
loop_
_entity_poly.entity_id
_entity_poly.type
_entity_poly.pdbx_seq_one_letter_code
_entity_poly.pdbx_strand_id
1 'polypeptide(L)'
;MLPTRACQIRWLGDPSFDKSGAVPVNLTLTPRASLWTLRISIVALAIVMSGAISAVGEHRSSTVMFVATSALAVLIGATMLSVVVPSALSLTVVRIVLPSAVPAAAITLALDGGPWAVAALGVTMLASAIALGAETGEAMVQGSAYGDERRLLLKVPAALLPPIIISWLVWCAFTLTAVVLLSARQWITGTIVAALAVLLTLAVFGRLHRFSRRWLVIVPAGVVVHDDVVLGETLMVQSPNVRMCRLALADTAAADLTGPSSGHALEVTVNEMVTGVLAAAPAQPKGKAMHMQSFLLAPTRPGRALRAIADVKLPVG
;
A
#
# COMPACT_ATOMS: atom_id res chain seq x y z
N MET A 1 49.95 -1.81 8.25
CA MET A 1 48.71 -1.53 9.01
C MET A 1 48.58 -0.02 9.16
N LEU A 2 47.69 0.59 8.39
CA LEU A 2 47.34 2.02 8.48
C LEU A 2 45.96 2.13 9.14
N PRO A 3 45.73 3.09 10.05
CA PRO A 3 44.46 3.20 10.74
C PRO A 3 43.39 3.80 9.81
N THR A 4 42.29 3.07 9.61
CA THR A 4 41.07 3.59 8.98
C THR A 4 40.42 4.63 9.88
N ARG A 5 40.66 5.91 9.61
CA ARG A 5 39.83 6.99 10.17
C ARG A 5 38.53 7.02 9.37
N ALA A 6 37.44 6.60 10.01
CA ALA A 6 36.09 6.80 9.48
C ALA A 6 35.86 8.30 9.28
N CYS A 7 35.67 8.71 8.02
CA CYS A 7 35.29 10.07 7.69
C CYS A 7 33.84 10.26 8.17
N GLN A 8 33.67 10.94 9.31
CA GLN A 8 32.35 11.45 9.69
C GLN A 8 32.04 12.66 8.82
N ILE A 9 31.03 12.53 7.97
CA ILE A 9 30.45 13.65 7.23
C ILE A 9 29.88 14.62 8.27
N ARG A 10 30.44 15.82 8.35
CA ARG A 10 30.01 16.89 9.26
C ARG A 10 29.45 18.02 8.41
N TRP A 11 28.13 18.26 8.52
CA TRP A 11 27.50 19.39 7.86
C TRP A 11 27.86 20.68 8.62
N LEU A 12 28.08 21.78 7.88
CA LEU A 12 28.37 23.09 8.46
C LEU A 12 27.15 23.56 9.26
N GLY A 13 27.28 23.57 10.59
CA GLY A 13 26.25 24.06 11.52
C GLY A 13 25.63 23.00 12.44
N ASP A 14 25.98 21.72 12.31
CA ASP A 14 25.44 20.68 13.20
C ASP A 14 25.99 20.83 14.64
N PRO A 15 25.13 20.96 15.68
CA PRO A 15 25.57 20.84 17.06
C PRO A 15 26.18 19.45 17.29
N SER A 16 27.16 19.36 18.19
CA SER A 16 27.80 18.09 18.54
C SER A 16 26.73 17.08 18.97
N PHE A 17 26.63 15.96 18.24
CA PHE A 17 25.71 14.87 18.57
C PHE A 17 26.03 14.35 19.97
N ASP A 18 25.21 14.71 20.94
CA ASP A 18 25.33 14.26 22.31
C ASP A 18 24.93 12.78 22.39
N LYS A 19 25.91 11.91 22.56
CA LYS A 19 25.69 10.46 22.72
C LYS A 19 24.97 10.11 24.02
N SER A 20 24.83 11.06 24.95
CA SER A 20 24.13 10.89 26.23
C SER A 20 22.66 11.33 26.20
N GLY A 21 22.20 11.94 25.10
CA GLY A 21 20.77 12.20 24.88
C GLY A 21 20.00 10.88 24.84
N ALA A 22 18.82 10.86 25.46
CA ALA A 22 17.91 9.71 25.38
C ALA A 22 17.78 9.30 23.91
N VAL A 23 18.17 8.06 23.59
CA VAL A 23 17.97 7.49 22.26
C VAL A 23 16.49 7.71 21.96
N PRO A 24 16.12 8.48 20.91
CA PRO A 24 14.71 8.64 20.58
C PRO A 24 14.16 7.23 20.46
N VAL A 25 13.14 6.93 21.27
CA VAL A 25 12.46 5.64 21.19
C VAL A 25 12.00 5.56 19.75
N ASN A 26 12.73 4.78 18.95
CA ASN A 26 12.36 4.54 17.57
C ASN A 26 11.07 3.72 17.68
N LEU A 27 9.94 4.43 17.69
CA LEU A 27 8.60 3.90 17.47
C LEU A 27 8.49 3.47 15.99
N THR A 28 9.51 2.79 15.46
CA THR A 28 9.45 2.13 14.18
C THR A 28 8.49 0.96 14.37
N LEU A 29 7.22 1.18 14.00
CA LEU A 29 6.24 0.11 13.90
C LEU A 29 6.85 -1.01 13.05
N THR A 30 6.99 -2.18 13.66
CA THR A 30 7.40 -3.37 12.92
C THR A 30 6.23 -3.79 12.01
N PRO A 31 6.48 -4.47 10.88
CA PRO A 31 5.40 -4.98 10.03
C PRO A 31 4.37 -5.81 10.83
N ARG A 32 4.85 -6.64 11.76
CA ARG A 32 4.00 -7.44 12.66
C ARG A 32 3.17 -6.56 13.62
N ALA A 33 3.79 -5.56 14.25
CA ALA A 33 3.06 -4.65 15.13
C ALA A 33 1.98 -3.87 14.35
N SER A 34 2.32 -3.39 13.16
CA SER A 34 1.38 -2.67 12.28
C SER A 34 0.16 -3.51 11.92
N LEU A 35 0.32 -4.81 11.65
CA LEU A 35 -0.83 -5.70 11.43
C LEU A 35 -1.72 -5.85 12.66
N TRP A 36 -1.13 -5.99 13.84
CA TRP A 36 -1.90 -6.07 15.08
C TRP A 36 -2.64 -4.76 15.37
N THR A 37 -1.99 -3.61 15.18
CA THR A 37 -2.64 -2.31 15.28
C THR A 37 -3.81 -2.22 14.30
N LEU A 38 -3.62 -2.64 13.05
CA LEU A 38 -4.68 -2.66 12.04
C LEU A 38 -5.88 -3.52 12.47
N ARG A 39 -5.63 -4.73 13.00
CA ARG A 39 -6.69 -5.63 13.52
C ARG A 39 -7.49 -4.96 14.64
N ILE A 40 -6.79 -4.36 15.60
CA ILE A 40 -7.40 -3.64 16.72
C ILE A 40 -8.23 -2.46 16.19
N SER A 41 -7.70 -1.69 15.24
CA SER A 41 -8.42 -0.58 14.61
C SER A 41 -9.66 -1.04 13.85
N ILE A 42 -9.66 -2.22 13.21
CA ILE A 42 -10.86 -2.78 12.56
C ILE A 42 -11.92 -3.17 13.60
N VAL A 43 -11.54 -3.79 14.71
CA VAL A 43 -12.49 -4.10 15.81
C VAL A 43 -13.06 -2.81 16.39
N ALA A 44 -12.21 -1.81 16.66
CA ALA A 44 -12.65 -0.52 17.13
C ALA A 44 -13.62 0.13 16.13
N LEU A 45 -13.30 0.11 14.83
CA LEU A 45 -14.14 0.63 13.75
C LEU A 45 -15.52 -0.01 13.74
N ALA A 46 -15.60 -1.33 13.92
CA ALA A 46 -16.87 -2.04 13.98
C ALA A 46 -17.77 -1.50 15.11
N ILE A 47 -17.20 -1.26 16.29
CA ILE A 47 -17.92 -0.75 17.46
C ILE A 47 -18.39 0.69 17.21
N VAL A 48 -17.46 1.59 16.86
CA VAL A 48 -17.78 3.03 16.74
C VAL A 48 -18.71 3.31 15.56
N MET A 49 -18.54 2.61 14.43
CA MET A 49 -19.41 2.77 13.27
C MET A 49 -20.80 2.18 13.52
N SER A 50 -20.90 1.05 14.24
CA SER A 50 -22.20 0.51 14.65
C SER A 50 -22.94 1.49 15.58
N GLY A 51 -22.24 2.12 16.51
CA GLY A 51 -22.79 3.18 17.37
C GLY A 51 -23.27 4.39 16.55
N ALA A 52 -22.47 4.85 15.58
CA ALA A 52 -22.82 5.97 14.72
C ALA A 52 -24.05 5.69 13.85
N ILE A 53 -24.14 4.49 13.26
CA ILE A 53 -25.31 4.06 12.48
C ILE A 53 -26.56 3.97 13.37
N SER A 54 -26.41 3.46 14.61
CA SER A 54 -27.51 3.33 15.56
C SER A 54 -28.06 4.69 16.00
N ALA A 55 -27.19 5.67 16.24
CA ALA A 55 -27.58 7.04 16.59
C ALA A 55 -28.38 7.72 15.46
N VAL A 56 -27.87 7.66 14.22
CA VAL A 56 -28.61 8.14 13.02
C VAL A 56 -29.96 7.42 12.86
N GLY A 57 -30.03 6.18 13.34
CA GLY A 57 -31.12 5.23 13.20
C GLY A 57 -32.32 5.41 14.12
N GLU A 58 -32.20 6.15 15.22
CA GLU A 58 -33.19 6.17 16.31
C GLU A 58 -34.60 6.55 15.84
N HIS A 59 -34.68 7.39 14.82
CA HIS A 59 -35.93 7.87 14.23
C HIS A 59 -36.17 7.33 12.80
N ARG A 60 -35.46 6.27 12.39
CA ARG A 60 -35.50 5.70 11.04
C ARG A 60 -36.23 4.35 11.01
N SER A 61 -36.69 3.97 9.83
CA SER A 61 -37.35 2.68 9.62
C SER A 61 -36.41 1.51 9.91
N SER A 62 -36.96 0.40 10.42
CA SER A 62 -36.22 -0.87 10.59
C SER A 62 -35.53 -1.36 9.31
N THR A 63 -36.10 -1.06 8.13
CA THR A 63 -35.49 -1.39 6.84
C THR A 63 -34.17 -0.64 6.61
N VAL A 64 -34.14 0.66 6.94
CA VAL A 64 -32.92 1.49 6.82
C VAL A 64 -31.83 0.92 7.70
N MET A 65 -32.19 0.60 8.95
CA MET A 65 -31.25 0.05 9.93
C MET A 65 -30.71 -1.31 9.52
N PHE A 66 -31.57 -2.19 8.99
CA PHE A 66 -31.14 -3.50 8.51
C PHE A 66 -30.14 -3.38 7.35
N VAL A 67 -30.40 -2.51 6.36
CA VAL A 67 -29.50 -2.33 5.20
C VAL A 67 -28.15 -1.74 5.64
N ALA A 68 -28.16 -0.68 6.45
CA ALA A 68 -26.94 -0.02 6.89
C ALA A 68 -26.06 -0.92 7.77
N THR A 69 -26.65 -1.62 8.74
CA THR A 69 -25.91 -2.53 9.62
C THR A 69 -25.41 -3.78 8.89
N SER A 70 -26.18 -4.32 7.95
CA SER A 70 -25.73 -5.44 7.10
C SER A 70 -24.57 -5.04 6.20
N ALA A 71 -24.62 -3.86 5.59
CA ALA A 71 -23.52 -3.33 4.79
C ALA A 71 -22.24 -3.18 5.64
N LEU A 72 -22.36 -2.61 6.84
CA LEU A 72 -21.23 -2.52 7.77
C LEU A 72 -20.67 -3.90 8.13
N ALA A 73 -21.53 -4.85 8.49
CA ALA A 73 -21.12 -6.19 8.89
C ALA A 73 -20.36 -6.91 7.77
N VAL A 74 -20.81 -6.78 6.52
CA VAL A 74 -20.11 -7.34 5.35
C VAL A 74 -18.73 -6.69 5.16
N LEU A 75 -18.63 -5.36 5.25
CA LEU A 75 -17.36 -4.65 5.08
C LEU A 75 -16.35 -4.99 6.19
N ILE A 76 -16.79 -5.02 7.45
CA ILE A 76 -15.96 -5.40 8.59
C ILE A 76 -15.55 -6.87 8.49
N GLY A 77 -16.47 -7.78 8.16
CA GLY A 77 -16.17 -9.20 7.99
C GLY A 77 -15.13 -9.44 6.89
N ALA A 78 -15.31 -8.82 5.72
CA ALA A 78 -14.38 -8.95 4.59
C ALA A 78 -12.98 -8.39 4.91
N THR A 79 -12.91 -7.23 5.56
CA THR A 79 -11.61 -6.63 5.95
C THR A 79 -10.93 -7.41 7.06
N MET A 80 -11.68 -7.91 8.05
CA MET A 80 -11.13 -8.76 9.11
C MET A 80 -10.58 -10.06 8.53
N LEU A 81 -11.32 -10.74 7.66
CA LEU A 81 -10.86 -11.95 6.98
C LEU A 81 -9.57 -11.70 6.19
N SER A 82 -9.51 -10.56 5.49
CA SER A 82 -8.32 -10.14 4.74
C SER A 82 -7.09 -9.98 5.65
N VAL A 83 -7.24 -9.36 6.83
CA VAL A 83 -6.11 -9.15 7.75
C VAL A 83 -5.75 -10.41 8.54
N VAL A 84 -6.64 -11.40 8.62
CA VAL A 84 -6.38 -12.72 9.20
C VAL A 84 -5.53 -13.60 8.27
N VAL A 85 -5.73 -13.49 6.95
CA VAL A 85 -4.96 -14.23 5.92
C VAL A 85 -4.11 -13.23 5.12
N PRO A 86 -2.90 -12.87 5.59
CA PRO A 86 -2.10 -11.84 4.94
C PRO A 86 -1.66 -12.29 3.54
N SER A 87 -2.01 -11.50 2.52
CA SER A 87 -1.62 -11.74 1.14
C SER A 87 -1.67 -10.44 0.32
N ALA A 88 -1.15 -10.47 -0.90
CA ALA A 88 -1.31 -9.41 -1.89
C ALA A 88 -2.78 -9.08 -2.20
N LEU A 89 -3.61 -10.13 -2.25
CA LEU A 89 -5.05 -10.02 -2.51
C LEU A 89 -5.71 -9.32 -1.33
N SER A 90 -5.43 -9.80 -0.12
CA SER A 90 -5.92 -9.21 1.12
C SER A 90 -5.50 -7.75 1.30
N LEU A 91 -4.26 -7.41 0.92
CA LEU A 91 -3.78 -6.02 0.93
C LEU A 91 -4.62 -5.12 0.01
N THR A 92 -5.02 -5.64 -1.15
CA THR A 92 -5.87 -4.91 -2.10
C THR A 92 -7.24 -4.65 -1.49
N VAL A 93 -7.86 -5.66 -0.87
CA VAL A 93 -9.15 -5.52 -0.18
C VAL A 93 -9.05 -4.45 0.91
N VAL A 94 -8.04 -4.55 1.77
CA VAL A 94 -7.83 -3.60 2.88
C VAL A 94 -7.62 -2.18 2.38
N ARG A 95 -6.80 -1.97 1.34
CA ARG A 95 -6.50 -0.62 0.81
C ARG A 95 -7.63 -0.01 -0.01
N ILE A 96 -8.62 -0.79 -0.42
CA ILE A 96 -9.84 -0.29 -1.08
C ILE A 96 -10.93 -0.01 -0.05
N VAL A 97 -11.21 -0.99 0.80
CA VAL A 97 -12.38 -0.97 1.68
C VAL A 97 -12.18 -0.07 2.89
N LEU A 98 -11.01 -0.11 3.54
CA LEU A 98 -10.82 0.63 4.78
C LEU A 98 -10.90 2.16 4.60
N PRO A 99 -10.27 2.75 3.56
CA PRO A 99 -10.48 4.15 3.23
C PRO A 99 -11.93 4.52 2.90
N SER A 100 -12.75 3.57 2.43
CA SER A 100 -14.15 3.85 2.06
C SER A 100 -15.06 4.06 3.27
N ALA A 101 -14.61 3.66 4.45
CA ALA A 101 -15.29 3.96 5.70
C ALA A 101 -15.15 5.44 6.12
N VAL A 102 -14.19 6.19 5.56
CA VAL A 102 -14.04 7.65 5.82
C VAL A 102 -15.26 8.44 5.34
N PRO A 103 -15.67 8.39 4.05
CA PRO A 103 -16.88 9.08 3.61
C PRO A 103 -18.14 8.52 4.26
N ALA A 104 -18.21 7.23 4.58
CA ALA A 104 -19.34 6.67 5.33
C ALA A 104 -19.45 7.30 6.73
N ALA A 105 -18.35 7.41 7.47
CA ALA A 105 -18.31 8.08 8.77
C ALA A 105 -18.66 9.57 8.64
N ALA A 106 -18.16 10.24 7.60
CA ALA A 106 -18.49 11.64 7.34
C ALA A 106 -19.99 11.86 7.10
N ILE A 107 -20.66 10.94 6.39
CA ILE A 107 -22.12 10.96 6.23
C ILE A 107 -22.81 10.81 7.58
N THR A 108 -22.40 9.86 8.42
CA THR A 108 -23.01 9.71 9.76
C THR A 108 -22.82 10.97 10.61
N LEU A 109 -21.65 11.61 10.53
CA LEU A 109 -21.35 12.85 11.24
C LEU A 109 -22.21 14.00 10.74
N ALA A 110 -22.44 14.11 9.43
CA ALA A 110 -23.29 15.14 8.85
C ALA A 110 -24.78 14.97 9.21
N LEU A 111 -25.23 13.75 9.51
CA LEU A 111 -26.63 13.45 9.82
C LEU A 111 -26.97 13.59 11.31
N ASP A 112 -26.07 13.18 12.20
CA ASP A 112 -26.33 13.12 13.66
C ASP A 112 -25.44 14.08 14.47
N GLY A 113 -24.20 14.32 14.05
CA GLY A 113 -23.26 15.18 14.78
C GLY A 113 -22.78 14.64 16.14
N GLY A 114 -23.21 13.44 16.54
CA GLY A 114 -22.95 12.88 17.86
C GLY A 114 -21.53 12.34 18.08
N PRO A 115 -21.18 12.01 19.33
CA PRO A 115 -19.84 11.56 19.72
C PRO A 115 -19.42 10.25 19.02
N TRP A 116 -20.37 9.36 18.74
CA TRP A 116 -20.11 8.13 18.01
C TRP A 116 -19.64 8.40 16.57
N ALA A 117 -20.23 9.39 15.89
CA ALA A 117 -19.84 9.73 14.53
C ALA A 117 -18.44 10.38 14.47
N VAL A 118 -18.11 11.21 15.47
CA VAL A 118 -16.75 11.77 15.61
C VAL A 118 -15.73 10.66 15.86
N ALA A 119 -16.03 9.73 16.76
CA ALA A 119 -15.17 8.57 17.04
C ALA A 119 -15.01 7.68 15.80
N ALA A 120 -16.09 7.43 15.05
CA ALA A 120 -16.06 6.68 13.80
C ALA A 120 -15.14 7.31 12.76
N LEU A 121 -15.21 8.64 12.59
CA LEU A 121 -14.34 9.38 11.67
C LEU A 121 -12.87 9.32 12.10
N GLY A 122 -12.57 9.51 13.39
CA GLY A 122 -11.21 9.41 13.90
C GLY A 122 -10.59 8.02 13.72
N VAL A 123 -11.34 6.98 14.09
CA VAL A 123 -10.88 5.59 13.99
C VAL A 123 -10.70 5.16 12.53
N THR A 124 -11.62 5.53 11.63
CA THR A 124 -11.48 5.16 10.20
C THR A 124 -10.31 5.89 9.53
N MET A 125 -10.05 7.16 9.87
CA MET A 125 -8.86 7.87 9.38
C MET A 125 -7.58 7.21 9.86
N LEU A 126 -7.50 6.86 11.15
CA LEU A 126 -6.36 6.14 11.72
C LEU A 126 -6.17 4.77 11.05
N ALA A 127 -7.23 3.98 10.94
CA ALA A 127 -7.19 2.66 10.30
C ALA A 127 -6.74 2.75 8.84
N SER A 128 -7.24 3.76 8.11
CA SER A 128 -6.86 4.03 6.71
C SER A 128 -5.38 4.41 6.58
N ALA A 129 -4.87 5.25 7.48
CA ALA A 129 -3.44 5.60 7.51
C ALA A 129 -2.56 4.38 7.76
N ILE A 130 -2.95 3.50 8.70
CA ILE A 130 -2.23 2.24 8.97
C ILE A 130 -2.30 1.31 7.75
N ALA A 131 -3.46 1.16 7.12
CA ALA A 131 -3.67 0.31 5.94
C ALA A 131 -2.83 0.74 4.73
N LEU A 132 -2.69 2.05 4.51
CA LEU A 132 -1.90 2.63 3.44
C LEU A 132 -0.40 2.66 3.77
N GLY A 133 -0.03 2.46 5.04
CA GLY A 133 1.34 2.40 5.52
C GLY A 133 2.20 1.33 4.85
N ALA A 134 3.52 1.57 4.86
CA ALA A 134 4.50 0.67 4.27
C ALA A 134 4.66 -0.62 5.08
N GLU A 135 4.54 -0.52 6.41
CA GLU A 135 4.65 -1.61 7.37
C GLU A 135 3.55 -2.66 7.18
N THR A 136 2.29 -2.22 7.07
CA THR A 136 1.14 -3.09 6.75
C THR A 136 1.35 -3.75 5.39
N GLY A 137 1.80 -2.98 4.41
CA GLY A 137 2.07 -3.49 3.07
C GLY A 137 3.14 -4.60 3.06
N GLU A 138 4.27 -4.37 3.72
CA GLU A 138 5.35 -5.37 3.89
C GLU A 138 4.80 -6.63 4.56
N ALA A 139 4.07 -6.49 5.67
CA ALA A 139 3.54 -7.62 6.40
C ALA A 139 2.52 -8.45 5.62
N MET A 140 1.65 -7.79 4.85
CA MET A 140 0.65 -8.46 4.01
C MET A 140 1.27 -9.21 2.84
N VAL A 141 2.20 -8.59 2.12
CA VAL A 141 2.85 -9.22 0.97
C VAL A 141 3.76 -10.36 1.42
N GLN A 142 4.46 -10.19 2.55
CA GLN A 142 5.32 -11.24 3.12
C GLN A 142 4.53 -12.51 3.50
N GLY A 143 3.24 -12.40 3.81
CA GLY A 143 2.38 -13.57 4.05
C GLY A 143 2.26 -14.54 2.85
N SER A 144 2.63 -14.09 1.65
CA SER A 144 2.65 -14.90 0.43
C SER A 144 4.07 -15.23 -0.08
N ALA A 145 5.10 -14.89 0.69
CA ALA A 145 6.50 -15.17 0.34
C ALA A 145 6.84 -16.65 0.50
N TYR A 146 7.72 -17.17 -0.36
CA TYR A 146 8.15 -18.57 -0.32
C TYR A 146 9.58 -18.71 0.24
N GLY A 147 9.81 -19.70 1.10
CA GLY A 147 11.12 -19.97 1.68
C GLY A 147 11.74 -18.73 2.33
N ASP A 148 12.96 -18.39 1.91
CA ASP A 148 13.73 -17.25 2.44
C ASP A 148 13.48 -15.94 1.68
N GLU A 149 12.45 -15.86 0.83
CA GLU A 149 12.08 -14.64 0.12
C GLU A 149 11.71 -13.50 1.07
N ARG A 150 12.27 -12.32 0.83
CA ARG A 150 11.83 -11.08 1.48
C ARG A 150 11.22 -10.15 0.45
N ARG A 151 9.93 -9.84 0.60
CA ARG A 151 9.18 -9.01 -0.34
C ARG A 151 8.95 -7.61 0.23
N LEU A 152 9.30 -6.60 -0.56
CA LEU A 152 9.12 -5.19 -0.23
C LEU A 152 8.29 -4.53 -1.33
N LEU A 153 7.23 -3.81 -0.97
CA LEU A 153 6.42 -3.09 -1.94
C LEU A 153 7.21 -1.97 -2.61
N LEU A 154 6.94 -1.76 -3.89
CA LEU A 154 7.34 -0.59 -4.64
C LEU A 154 6.28 0.51 -4.51
N LYS A 155 6.71 1.76 -4.52
CA LYS A 155 5.85 2.95 -4.49
C LYS A 155 5.07 3.05 -5.78
N VAL A 156 3.81 3.44 -5.68
CA VAL A 156 2.96 3.73 -6.84
C VAL A 156 3.55 4.90 -7.64
N PRO A 157 3.55 4.84 -8.98
CA PRO A 157 3.99 5.94 -9.83
C PRO A 157 3.19 7.21 -9.53
N ALA A 158 3.86 8.36 -9.37
CA ALA A 158 3.16 9.59 -8.99
C ALA A 158 2.08 9.97 -10.01
N ALA A 159 2.36 9.76 -11.30
CA ALA A 159 1.43 9.99 -12.41
C ALA A 159 0.17 9.11 -12.36
N LEU A 160 0.22 7.96 -11.68
CA LEU A 160 -0.93 7.04 -11.54
C LEU A 160 -1.75 7.32 -10.29
N LEU A 161 -1.31 8.19 -9.36
CA LEU A 161 -2.10 8.54 -8.17
C LEU A 161 -3.43 9.22 -8.52
N PRO A 162 -3.49 10.24 -9.41
CA PRO A 162 -4.77 10.86 -9.76
C PRO A 162 -5.82 9.88 -10.32
N PRO A 163 -5.54 9.04 -11.34
CA PRO A 163 -6.54 8.11 -11.85
C PRO A 163 -6.92 7.03 -10.81
N ILE A 164 -6.01 6.61 -9.94
CA ILE A 164 -6.33 5.71 -8.81
C ILE A 164 -7.36 6.38 -7.89
N ILE A 165 -7.08 7.61 -7.43
CA ILE A 165 -7.97 8.35 -6.53
C ILE A 165 -9.34 8.57 -7.17
N ILE A 166 -9.39 9.01 -8.43
CA ILE A 166 -10.65 9.23 -9.16
C ILE A 166 -11.44 7.92 -9.29
N SER A 167 -10.78 6.84 -9.71
CA SER A 167 -11.46 5.54 -9.85
C SER A 167 -12.02 5.03 -8.51
N TRP A 168 -11.30 5.25 -7.42
CA TRP A 168 -11.73 4.90 -6.07
C TRP A 168 -12.88 5.79 -5.59
N LEU A 169 -12.85 7.09 -5.84
CA LEU A 169 -13.93 8.03 -5.50
C LEU A 169 -15.23 7.68 -6.24
N VAL A 170 -15.15 7.38 -7.54
CA VAL A 170 -16.31 6.94 -8.33
C VAL A 170 -16.88 5.65 -7.76
N TRP A 171 -16.03 4.64 -7.51
CA TRP A 171 -16.48 3.39 -6.90
C TRP A 171 -17.13 3.62 -5.53
N CYS A 172 -16.52 4.45 -4.67
CA CYS A 172 -17.05 4.77 -3.35
C CYS A 172 -18.39 5.51 -3.41
N ALA A 173 -18.56 6.43 -4.36
CA ALA A 173 -19.83 7.12 -4.57
C ALA A 173 -20.95 6.13 -4.96
N PHE A 174 -20.68 5.20 -5.88
CA PHE A 174 -21.65 4.19 -6.29
C PHE A 174 -22.02 3.23 -5.16
N THR A 175 -21.04 2.75 -4.39
CA THR A 175 -21.30 1.83 -3.27
C THR A 175 -22.12 2.49 -2.16
N LEU A 176 -21.77 3.71 -1.75
CA LEU A 176 -22.52 4.45 -0.74
C LEU A 176 -23.91 4.84 -1.24
N THR A 177 -24.04 5.28 -2.49
CA THR A 177 -25.35 5.61 -3.08
C THR A 177 -26.26 4.39 -3.15
N ALA A 178 -25.74 3.22 -3.51
CA ALA A 178 -26.51 1.98 -3.50
C ALA A 178 -27.09 1.68 -2.10
N VAL A 179 -26.27 1.80 -1.05
CA VAL A 179 -26.71 1.59 0.35
C VAL A 179 -27.81 2.59 0.71
N VAL A 180 -27.66 3.87 0.36
CA VAL A 180 -28.65 4.92 0.65
C VAL A 180 -29.97 4.67 -0.08
N LEU A 181 -29.94 4.35 -1.38
CA LEU A 181 -31.14 4.11 -2.18
C LEU A 181 -31.93 2.88 -1.72
N LEU A 182 -31.22 1.79 -1.43
CA LEU A 182 -31.83 0.57 -0.89
C LEU A 182 -32.44 0.84 0.50
N SER A 183 -31.77 1.63 1.34
CA SER A 183 -32.30 2.06 2.63
C SER A 183 -33.58 2.91 2.48
N ALA A 184 -33.62 3.77 1.45
CA ALA A 184 -34.77 4.61 1.13
C ALA A 184 -35.94 3.86 0.45
N ARG A 185 -35.89 2.51 0.39
CA ARG A 185 -36.89 1.64 -0.27
C ARG A 185 -37.05 1.91 -1.76
N GLN A 186 -36.09 2.58 -2.40
CA GLN A 186 -36.07 2.71 -3.86
C GLN A 186 -35.44 1.46 -4.47
N TRP A 187 -36.16 0.34 -4.40
CA TRP A 187 -35.59 -0.99 -4.69
C TRP A 187 -35.06 -1.11 -6.12
N ILE A 188 -35.79 -0.59 -7.11
CA ILE A 188 -35.40 -0.72 -8.53
C ILE A 188 -34.12 0.08 -8.79
N THR A 189 -34.12 1.39 -8.50
CA THR A 189 -32.95 2.25 -8.72
C THR A 189 -31.77 1.82 -7.85
N GLY A 190 -32.02 1.48 -6.58
CA GLY A 190 -31.01 0.97 -5.66
C GLY A 190 -30.37 -0.33 -6.15
N THR A 191 -31.15 -1.26 -6.70
CA THR A 191 -30.61 -2.51 -7.26
C THR A 191 -29.78 -2.26 -8.51
N ILE A 192 -30.21 -1.34 -9.40
CA ILE A 192 -29.44 -0.95 -10.59
C ILE A 192 -28.10 -0.34 -10.17
N VAL A 193 -28.11 0.60 -9.23
CA VAL A 193 -26.87 1.24 -8.75
C VAL A 193 -25.98 0.24 -8.00
N ALA A 194 -26.56 -0.70 -7.24
CA ALA A 194 -25.81 -1.79 -6.61
C ALA A 194 -25.14 -2.71 -7.64
N ALA A 195 -25.84 -3.07 -8.72
CA ALA A 195 -25.27 -3.87 -9.81
C ALA A 195 -24.09 -3.13 -10.48
N LEU A 196 -24.23 -1.82 -10.74
CA LEU A 196 -23.13 -1.00 -11.24
C LEU A 196 -21.96 -0.92 -10.25
N ALA A 197 -22.23 -0.81 -8.95
CA ALA A 197 -21.20 -0.84 -7.92
C ALA A 197 -20.45 -2.18 -7.88
N VAL A 198 -21.13 -3.31 -8.09
CA VAL A 198 -20.50 -4.64 -8.21
C VAL A 198 -19.59 -4.70 -9.46
N LEU A 199 -20.07 -4.25 -10.62
CA LEU A 199 -19.26 -4.21 -11.84
C LEU A 199 -18.02 -3.32 -11.68
N LEU A 200 -18.19 -2.13 -11.08
CA LEU A 200 -17.08 -1.25 -10.74
C LEU A 200 -16.13 -1.89 -9.74
N THR A 201 -16.62 -2.67 -8.78
CA THR A 201 -15.78 -3.41 -7.82
C THR A 201 -14.84 -4.35 -8.56
N LEU A 202 -15.34 -5.13 -9.52
CA LEU A 202 -14.50 -6.04 -10.32
C LEU A 202 -13.44 -5.28 -11.14
N ALA A 203 -13.83 -4.17 -11.77
CA ALA A 203 -12.93 -3.35 -12.59
C ALA A 203 -11.85 -2.64 -11.76
N VAL A 204 -12.24 -1.98 -10.68
CA VAL A 204 -11.33 -1.24 -9.78
C VAL A 204 -10.42 -2.23 -9.05
N PHE A 205 -10.96 -3.34 -8.54
CA PHE A 205 -10.16 -4.36 -7.87
C PHE A 205 -9.06 -4.90 -8.78
N GLY A 206 -9.39 -5.32 -10.00
CA GLY A 206 -8.41 -5.86 -10.95
C GLY A 206 -7.28 -4.87 -11.27
N ARG A 207 -7.59 -3.57 -11.40
CA ARG A 207 -6.59 -2.53 -11.64
C ARG A 207 -5.75 -2.23 -10.41
N LEU A 208 -6.37 -2.07 -9.25
CA LEU A 208 -5.68 -1.73 -8.01
C LEU A 208 -4.85 -2.89 -7.45
N HIS A 209 -5.25 -4.13 -7.76
CA HIS A 209 -4.48 -5.31 -7.39
C HIS A 209 -3.08 -5.33 -8.01
N ARG A 210 -2.92 -4.77 -9.22
CA ARG A 210 -1.60 -4.64 -9.87
C ARG A 210 -0.62 -3.84 -9.00
N PHE A 211 -1.06 -2.77 -8.35
CA PHE A 211 -0.21 -1.99 -7.45
C PHE A 211 0.15 -2.73 -6.17
N SER A 212 -0.74 -3.61 -5.70
CA SER A 212 -0.45 -4.50 -4.57
C SER A 212 0.48 -5.65 -4.96
N ARG A 213 0.79 -5.84 -6.25
CA ARG A 213 1.71 -6.83 -6.82
C ARG A 213 3.05 -6.25 -7.30
N ARG A 214 3.35 -4.99 -6.99
CA ARG A 214 4.65 -4.39 -7.33
C ARG A 214 5.64 -4.58 -6.19
N TRP A 215 6.51 -5.58 -6.30
CA TRP A 215 7.46 -5.96 -5.24
C TRP A 215 8.89 -6.06 -5.74
N LEU A 216 9.80 -5.60 -4.89
CA LEU A 216 11.18 -6.07 -4.87
C LEU A 216 11.24 -7.32 -3.99
N VAL A 217 11.68 -8.43 -4.57
CA VAL A 217 11.92 -9.69 -3.86
C VAL A 217 13.43 -9.88 -3.73
N ILE A 218 13.87 -10.14 -2.50
CA ILE A 218 15.27 -10.37 -2.15
C ILE A 218 15.40 -11.82 -1.74
N VAL A 219 16.35 -12.52 -2.35
CA VAL A 219 16.66 -13.93 -2.10
C VAL A 219 18.18 -14.13 -2.07
N PRO A 220 18.70 -15.23 -1.50
CA PRO A 220 20.13 -15.54 -1.55
C PRO A 220 20.69 -15.67 -2.99
N ALA A 221 19.83 -16.03 -3.94
CA ALA A 221 20.17 -16.17 -5.35
C ALA A 221 20.17 -14.84 -6.14
N GLY A 222 19.75 -13.72 -5.53
CA GLY A 222 19.80 -12.40 -6.15
C GLY A 222 18.61 -11.50 -5.79
N VAL A 223 18.30 -10.57 -6.69
CA VAL A 223 17.14 -9.68 -6.58
C VAL A 223 16.17 -9.90 -7.74
N VAL A 224 14.89 -9.85 -7.45
CA VAL A 224 13.81 -10.04 -8.42
C VAL A 224 12.85 -8.86 -8.34
N VAL A 225 12.51 -8.28 -9.47
CA VAL A 225 11.56 -7.18 -9.59
C VAL A 225 10.29 -7.72 -10.23
N HIS A 226 9.26 -7.88 -9.41
CA HIS A 226 7.92 -8.23 -9.86
C HIS A 226 7.09 -6.95 -9.97
N ASP A 227 6.86 -6.46 -11.19
CA ASP A 227 6.15 -5.21 -11.42
C ASP A 227 5.30 -5.27 -12.70
N ASP A 228 4.05 -5.70 -12.57
CA ASP A 228 3.08 -5.80 -13.68
C ASP A 228 2.61 -4.43 -14.24
N VAL A 229 3.14 -3.31 -13.73
CA VAL A 229 2.80 -1.95 -14.18
C VAL A 229 3.90 -1.38 -15.07
N VAL A 230 5.17 -1.52 -14.66
CA VAL A 230 6.31 -0.97 -15.42
C VAL A 230 6.97 -2.03 -16.30
N LEU A 231 7.00 -3.29 -15.86
CA LEU A 231 7.61 -4.40 -16.58
C LEU A 231 6.54 -5.28 -17.25
N GLY A 232 6.86 -5.80 -18.43
CA GLY A 232 6.07 -6.81 -19.13
C GLY A 232 6.34 -8.23 -18.60
N GLU A 233 7.51 -8.43 -18.00
CA GLU A 233 7.90 -9.69 -17.37
C GLU A 233 8.73 -9.42 -16.10
N THR A 234 8.80 -10.42 -15.22
CA THR A 234 9.56 -10.30 -13.98
C THR A 234 11.07 -10.27 -14.28
N LEU A 235 11.78 -9.25 -13.80
CA LEU A 235 13.23 -9.11 -13.99
C LEU A 235 13.99 -9.77 -12.83
N MET A 236 14.83 -10.75 -13.11
CA MET A 236 15.72 -11.38 -12.13
C MET A 236 17.18 -11.03 -12.41
N VAL A 237 17.88 -10.53 -11.39
CA VAL A 237 19.33 -10.34 -11.41
C VAL A 237 19.95 -11.30 -10.41
N GLN A 238 20.75 -12.24 -10.92
CA GLN A 238 21.41 -13.25 -10.11
C GLN A 238 22.53 -12.64 -9.24
N SER A 239 22.77 -13.20 -8.05
CA SER A 239 23.76 -12.70 -7.10
C SER A 239 25.15 -12.41 -7.70
N PRO A 240 25.75 -13.28 -8.54
CA PRO A 240 27.05 -13.00 -9.14
C PRO A 240 27.06 -11.77 -10.06
N ASN A 241 25.89 -11.42 -10.61
CA ASN A 241 25.73 -10.27 -11.49
C ASN A 241 25.33 -9.00 -10.74
N VAL A 242 24.90 -9.08 -9.48
CA VAL A 242 24.65 -7.89 -8.66
C VAL A 242 26.00 -7.27 -8.26
N ARG A 243 26.33 -6.11 -8.82
CA ARG A 243 27.57 -5.40 -8.52
C ARG A 243 27.46 -4.55 -7.26
N MET A 244 26.38 -3.79 -7.14
CA MET A 244 26.15 -2.87 -6.02
C MET A 244 24.67 -2.49 -5.94
N CYS A 245 24.13 -2.45 -4.72
CA CYS A 245 22.82 -1.90 -4.40
C CYS A 245 22.99 -0.71 -3.44
N ARG A 246 22.51 0.47 -3.82
CA ARG A 246 22.69 1.70 -3.03
C ARG A 246 21.51 2.65 -3.21
N LEU A 247 21.41 3.69 -2.38
CA LEU A 247 20.50 4.79 -2.69
C LEU A 247 20.94 5.49 -3.98
N ALA A 248 19.98 5.79 -4.84
CA ALA A 248 20.23 6.45 -6.12
C ALA A 248 20.73 7.88 -5.92
N LEU A 249 21.75 8.27 -6.70
CA LEU A 249 22.19 9.66 -6.81
C LEU A 249 21.27 10.43 -7.76
N ALA A 250 21.17 11.75 -7.59
CA ALA A 250 20.22 12.60 -8.33
C ALA A 250 20.39 12.54 -9.86
N ASP A 251 21.62 12.36 -10.36
CA ASP A 251 21.96 12.40 -11.79
C ASP A 251 22.48 11.06 -12.33
N THR A 252 21.93 9.95 -11.84
CA THR A 252 22.30 8.62 -12.35
C THR A 252 21.76 8.38 -13.77
N ALA A 253 22.58 7.73 -14.60
CA ALA A 253 22.20 7.27 -15.93
C ALA A 253 21.46 5.91 -15.91
N ALA A 254 21.08 5.42 -14.73
CA ALA A 254 20.36 4.17 -14.56
C ALA A 254 19.00 4.18 -15.25
N ALA A 255 18.59 3.03 -15.80
CA ALA A 255 17.27 2.86 -16.37
C ALA A 255 16.18 3.05 -15.29
N ASP A 256 15.22 3.94 -15.53
CA ASP A 256 14.15 4.20 -14.57
C ASP A 256 13.05 3.13 -14.65
N LEU A 257 13.02 2.23 -13.65
CA LEU A 257 11.93 1.25 -13.46
C LEU A 257 10.98 1.66 -12.33
N THR A 258 11.10 2.89 -11.79
CA THR A 258 10.24 3.35 -10.70
C THR A 258 8.83 3.71 -11.20
N GLY A 259 8.73 4.12 -12.47
CA GLY A 259 7.55 4.79 -13.02
C GLY A 259 7.38 6.13 -12.31
N PRO A 260 8.11 7.18 -12.72
CA PRO A 260 8.51 8.36 -11.93
C PRO A 260 7.81 8.49 -10.56
N SER A 261 8.37 7.81 -9.56
CA SER A 261 7.85 7.81 -8.19
C SER A 261 8.56 8.86 -7.33
N SER A 262 7.93 9.32 -6.24
CA SER A 262 8.52 10.33 -5.36
C SER A 262 9.49 9.75 -4.32
N GLY A 263 10.47 10.56 -3.92
CA GLY A 263 11.44 10.27 -2.86
C GLY A 263 12.59 9.35 -3.27
N HIS A 264 13.29 8.80 -2.29
CA HIS A 264 14.51 8.01 -2.52
C HIS A 264 14.23 6.72 -3.31
N ALA A 265 15.01 6.52 -4.35
CA ALA A 265 15.09 5.28 -5.11
C ALA A 265 16.34 4.48 -4.72
N LEU A 266 16.29 3.18 -4.98
CA LEU A 266 17.39 2.24 -4.94
C LEU A 266 17.95 2.11 -6.36
N GLU A 267 19.26 2.26 -6.51
CA GLU A 267 19.97 1.92 -7.73
C GLU A 267 20.61 0.53 -7.56
N VAL A 268 20.34 -0.36 -8.52
CA VAL A 268 21.02 -1.66 -8.64
C VAL A 268 21.92 -1.60 -9.86
N THR A 269 23.23 -1.70 -9.65
CA THR A 269 24.23 -1.81 -10.72
C THR A 269 24.58 -3.28 -10.94
N VAL A 270 24.76 -3.67 -12.19
CA VAL A 270 25.12 -5.04 -12.57
C VAL A 270 26.51 -5.15 -13.18
N ASN A 271 27.12 -6.33 -13.13
CA ASN A 271 28.43 -6.60 -13.74
C ASN A 271 28.31 -6.76 -15.26
N GLU A 272 27.28 -7.47 -15.69
CA GLU A 272 26.91 -7.76 -17.06
C GLU A 272 25.51 -7.20 -17.35
N MET A 273 25.32 -6.67 -18.56
CA MET A 273 24.06 -6.06 -18.99
C MET A 273 22.89 -7.04 -18.82
N VAL A 274 21.84 -6.61 -18.13
CA VAL A 274 20.60 -7.38 -17.99
C VAL A 274 19.54 -6.85 -18.93
N THR A 275 18.68 -7.74 -19.43
CA THR A 275 17.56 -7.37 -20.29
C THR A 275 16.29 -7.37 -19.46
N GLY A 276 15.59 -6.24 -19.42
CA GLY A 276 14.23 -6.15 -18.91
C GLY A 276 13.27 -5.83 -20.04
N VAL A 277 12.07 -6.41 -20.00
CA VAL A 277 10.99 -6.03 -20.93
C VAL A 277 10.07 -5.05 -20.23
N LEU A 278 9.96 -3.83 -20.75
CA LEU A 278 8.98 -2.84 -20.30
C LEU A 278 7.57 -3.24 -20.72
N ALA A 279 6.60 -2.93 -19.87
CA ALA A 279 5.19 -3.23 -20.11
C ALA A 279 4.68 -2.58 -21.40
N ALA A 280 3.68 -3.20 -22.02
CA ALA A 280 3.03 -2.66 -23.21
C ALA A 280 2.41 -1.29 -22.92
N ALA A 281 2.69 -0.33 -23.80
CA ALA A 281 2.11 1.00 -23.78
C ALA A 281 1.39 1.26 -25.11
N PRO A 282 0.47 2.23 -25.21
CA PRO A 282 -0.21 2.55 -26.48
C PRO A 282 0.75 2.81 -27.65
N ALA A 283 1.89 3.46 -27.38
CA ALA A 283 2.94 3.69 -28.37
C ALA A 283 3.75 2.44 -28.73
N GLN A 284 3.78 1.42 -27.85
CA GLN A 284 4.58 0.19 -27.98
C GLN A 284 3.76 -1.01 -27.45
N PRO A 285 2.80 -1.51 -28.24
CA PRO A 285 1.81 -2.48 -27.78
C PRO A 285 2.38 -3.88 -27.48
N LYS A 286 3.60 -4.18 -27.95
CA LYS A 286 4.32 -5.43 -27.67
C LYS A 286 5.28 -5.33 -26.47
N GLY A 287 5.36 -4.17 -25.80
CA GLY A 287 6.41 -3.88 -24.83
C GLY A 287 7.75 -3.56 -25.49
N LYS A 288 8.76 -3.24 -24.69
CA LYS A 288 10.09 -2.84 -25.15
C LYS A 288 11.19 -3.55 -24.37
N ALA A 289 12.03 -4.32 -25.06
CA ALA A 289 13.26 -4.83 -24.45
C ALA A 289 14.26 -3.68 -24.22
N MET A 290 14.86 -3.65 -23.04
CA MET A 290 15.87 -2.67 -22.64
C MET A 290 17.03 -3.40 -21.99
N HIS A 291 18.22 -3.21 -22.54
CA HIS A 291 19.47 -3.68 -21.95
C HIS A 291 20.01 -2.58 -21.02
N MET A 292 20.29 -2.92 -19.77
CA MET A 292 20.64 -1.95 -18.72
C MET A 292 21.85 -2.42 -17.91
N GLN A 293 22.76 -1.49 -17.61
CA GLN A 293 23.91 -1.70 -16.72
C GLN A 293 23.61 -1.29 -15.27
N SER A 294 22.59 -0.45 -15.09
CA SER A 294 22.01 -0.11 -13.81
C SER A 294 20.54 0.25 -13.99
N PHE A 295 19.74 0.07 -12.94
CA PHE A 295 18.33 0.42 -12.93
C PHE A 295 17.85 0.91 -11.57
N LEU A 296 16.78 1.70 -11.60
CA LEU A 296 16.18 2.34 -10.43
C LEU A 296 14.90 1.65 -10.01
N LEU A 297 14.77 1.41 -8.70
CA LEU A 297 13.57 0.89 -8.06
C LEU A 297 13.17 1.79 -6.92
N ALA A 298 11.88 1.92 -6.65
CA ALA A 298 11.40 2.76 -5.55
C ALA A 298 10.67 1.92 -4.49
N PRO A 299 11.40 1.16 -3.64
CA PRO A 299 10.77 0.50 -2.52
C PRO A 299 10.12 1.52 -1.56
N THR A 300 9.00 1.15 -0.93
CA THR A 300 8.32 2.00 0.06
C THR A 300 9.21 2.30 1.27
N ARG A 301 10.18 1.41 1.57
CA ARG A 301 11.15 1.53 2.67
C ARG A 301 12.57 1.25 2.16
N PRO A 302 13.25 2.22 1.53
CA PRO A 302 14.55 2.00 0.89
C PRO A 302 15.65 1.55 1.86
N GLY A 303 15.71 2.11 3.07
CA GLY A 303 16.65 1.64 4.10
C GLY A 303 16.38 0.19 4.56
N ARG A 304 15.10 -0.22 4.61
CA ARG A 304 14.72 -1.61 4.94
C ARG A 304 15.10 -2.56 3.82
N ALA A 305 14.96 -2.13 2.56
CA ALA A 305 15.38 -2.87 1.39
C ALA A 305 16.89 -3.10 1.36
N LEU A 306 17.69 -2.05 1.54
CA LEU A 306 19.16 -2.16 1.62
C LEU A 306 19.60 -3.10 2.75
N ARG A 307 18.96 -3.02 3.93
CA ARG A 307 19.25 -3.94 5.03
C ARG A 307 18.93 -5.39 4.67
N ALA A 308 17.81 -5.64 4.02
CA ALA A 308 17.45 -6.99 3.57
C ALA A 308 18.39 -7.53 2.49
N ILE A 309 18.91 -6.67 1.60
CA ILE A 309 19.94 -7.02 0.60
C ILE A 309 21.27 -7.37 1.30
N ALA A 310 21.67 -6.56 2.29
CA ALA A 310 22.88 -6.82 3.09
C ALA A 310 22.78 -8.14 3.87
N ASP A 311 21.61 -8.46 4.43
CA ASP A 311 21.37 -9.69 5.20
C ASP A 311 21.58 -10.96 4.34
N VAL A 312 21.31 -10.90 3.03
CA VAL A 312 21.58 -12.01 2.10
C VAL A 312 22.97 -11.95 1.46
N LYS A 313 23.87 -11.10 2.01
CA LYS A 313 25.27 -10.92 1.59
C LYS A 313 25.45 -10.40 0.15
N LEU A 314 24.45 -9.71 -0.39
CA LEU A 314 24.60 -8.98 -1.65
C LEU A 314 25.34 -7.65 -1.41
N PRO A 315 26.13 -7.15 -2.38
CA PRO A 315 26.89 -5.92 -2.22
C PRO A 315 25.98 -4.70 -2.00
N VAL A 316 26.22 -3.96 -0.91
CA VAL A 316 25.52 -2.71 -0.58
C VAL A 316 26.51 -1.58 -0.33
N GLY A 317 26.12 -0.34 -0.64
CA GLY A 317 26.96 0.86 -0.52
C GLY A 317 26.21 2.11 -0.15
#